data_AF-A0A3N5QR98-F1
#
_entry.id   AF-A0A3N5QR98-F1
#
_cell.length_a   1.000
_cell.length_b   1.000
_cell.length_c   1.000
_cell.angle_alpha   90.00
_cell.angle_beta   90.00
_cell.angle_gamma   90.00
#
_symmetry.space_group_name_H-M   'P 1'
#
loop_
_entity.id
_entity.type
_entity.pdbx_description
1 polymer ?
#
loop_
_entity_poly.entity_id
_entity_poly.type
_entity_poly.pdbx_seq_one_letter_code
_entity_poly.pdbx_strand_id
1 'polypeptide(L)'
;TNEPNRLIASSIGVALPADTNAYGYLSEHHPFGQTEKTAGEYAEDLAATMLATTLGVEFDSEKDWSERENIYKMSGKIVRSFNITQSAEGDKNGLWTTVIAAGILLP
;
A
#
# COMPACT_ATOMS: atom_id res chain seq x y z
N THR A 1 15.03 -10.93 6.29
CA THR A 1 14.94 -12.37 6.61
C THR A 1 16.31 -13.01 6.48
N ASN A 2 16.63 -13.97 7.35
CA ASN A 2 17.75 -14.91 7.15
C ASN A 2 17.23 -16.33 6.85
N GLU A 3 15.93 -16.48 6.62
CA GLU A 3 15.33 -17.76 6.26
C GLU A 3 15.44 -17.99 4.75
N PRO A 4 16.13 -19.07 4.32
CA PRO A 4 16.30 -19.39 2.89
C PRO A 4 14.97 -19.48 2.14
N ASN A 5 14.91 -18.86 0.97
CA ASN A 5 13.76 -18.85 0.06
C ASN A 5 12.48 -18.20 0.62
N ARG A 6 12.52 -17.60 1.82
CA ARG A 6 11.37 -16.85 2.34
C ARG A 6 11.19 -15.60 1.48
N LEU A 7 10.05 -15.50 0.81
CA LEU A 7 9.65 -14.27 0.13
C LEU A 7 9.28 -13.20 1.17
N ILE A 8 9.98 -12.07 1.14
CA ILE A 8 9.70 -10.87 1.93
C ILE A 8 9.29 -9.73 1.01
N ALA A 9 8.42 -8.84 1.48
CA ALA A 9 8.14 -7.58 0.81
C ALA A 9 8.10 -6.41 1.80
N SER A 10 8.36 -5.20 1.30
CA SER A 10 8.13 -3.94 1.98
C SER A 10 7.44 -3.01 1.00
N SER A 11 6.32 -2.43 1.42
CA SER A 11 5.47 -1.58 0.59
C SER A 11 5.08 -0.30 1.32
N ILE A 12 5.00 0.79 0.54
CA ILE A 12 4.37 2.05 0.92
C ILE A 12 3.20 2.32 -0.02
N GLY A 13 2.01 2.53 0.53
CA GLY A 13 0.84 3.02 -0.20
C GLY A 13 0.66 4.52 -0.02
N VAL A 14 0.11 5.18 -1.03
CA VAL A 14 -0.14 6.62 -1.05
C VAL A 14 -1.55 6.89 -1.56
N ALA A 15 -2.29 7.77 -0.89
CA ALA A 15 -3.57 8.26 -1.34
C ALA A 15 -3.63 9.79 -1.27
N LEU A 16 -4.03 10.41 -2.38
CA LEU A 16 -4.10 11.86 -2.54
C LEU A 16 -5.56 12.32 -2.66
N PRO A 17 -6.01 13.27 -1.82
CA PRO A 17 -7.35 13.82 -1.92
C PRO A 17 -7.50 14.69 -3.17
N ALA A 18 -8.75 14.92 -3.57
CA ALA A 18 -9.08 15.89 -4.61
C ALA A 18 -8.94 17.34 -4.16
N ASP A 19 -9.22 17.61 -2.89
CA ASP A 19 -8.97 18.92 -2.30
C ASP A 19 -7.47 19.10 -2.04
N THR A 20 -6.86 20.07 -2.73
CA THR A 20 -5.44 20.40 -2.58
C THR A 20 -5.10 21.06 -1.23
N ASN A 21 -6.10 21.47 -0.45
CA ASN A 21 -5.92 21.96 0.92
C ASN A 21 -6.02 20.85 1.97
N ALA A 22 -6.40 19.63 1.57
CA ALA A 22 -6.48 18.48 2.46
C ALA A 22 -5.17 17.67 2.45
N TYR A 23 -4.89 16.97 3.55
CA TYR A 23 -3.74 16.08 3.63
C TYR A 23 -4.05 14.72 2.98
N GLY A 24 -3.01 14.09 2.42
CA GLY A 24 -3.07 12.72 1.93
C GLY A 24 -2.77 11.68 3.01
N TYR A 25 -2.86 10.40 2.64
CA TYR A 25 -2.51 9.29 3.51
C TYR A 25 -1.33 8.51 2.95
N LEU A 26 -0.45 8.08 3.86
CA LEU A 26 0.55 7.05 3.63
C LEU A 26 0.17 5.81 4.43
N SER A 27 0.44 4.64 3.88
CA SER A 27 0.34 3.36 4.57
C SER A 27 1.64 2.57 4.37
N GLU A 28 1.88 1.59 5.24
CA GLU A 28 3.00 0.66 5.11
C GLU A 28 2.52 -0.78 5.23
N HIS A 29 3.22 -1.69 4.57
CA HIS A 29 2.96 -3.13 4.69
C HIS A 29 4.25 -3.93 4.52
N HIS A 30 4.47 -4.91 5.42
CA HIS A 30 5.68 -5.72 5.45
C HIS A 30 5.37 -7.22 5.62
N PRO A 31 4.93 -7.91 4.56
CA PRO A 31 4.48 -9.30 4.66
C PRO A 31 5.58 -10.34 4.41
N PHE A 32 5.27 -11.58 4.80
CA PHE A 32 5.95 -12.80 4.36
C PHE A 32 5.06 -13.58 3.39
N GLY A 33 5.65 -14.17 2.35
CA GLY A 33 4.95 -15.04 1.41
C GLY A 33 3.98 -14.33 0.44
N GLN A 34 3.94 -12.99 0.44
CA GLN A 34 3.17 -12.22 -0.53
C GLN A 34 4.06 -11.76 -1.68
N THR A 35 3.52 -11.78 -2.90
CA THR A 35 4.17 -11.19 -4.07
C THR A 35 4.26 -9.68 -3.93
N GLU A 36 5.19 -9.06 -4.65
CA GLU A 36 5.28 -7.60 -4.77
C GLU A 36 3.92 -6.96 -5.09
N LYS A 37 3.22 -7.53 -6.07
CA LYS A 37 1.90 -7.04 -6.50
C LYS A 37 0.88 -7.09 -5.36
N THR A 38 0.73 -8.23 -4.70
CA THR A 38 -0.23 -8.40 -3.60
C THR A 38 0.08 -7.48 -2.43
N ALA A 39 1.36 -7.36 -2.06
CA ALA A 39 1.78 -6.49 -0.98
C ALA A 39 1.55 -5.01 -1.32
N GLY A 40 1.79 -4.63 -2.57
CA GLY A 40 1.57 -3.29 -3.09
C GLY A 40 0.10 -2.89 -3.16
N GLU A 41 -0.75 -3.75 -3.74
CA GLU A 41 -2.19 -3.55 -3.79
C GLU A 41 -2.79 -3.40 -2.38
N TYR A 42 -2.32 -4.21 -1.43
CA TYR A 42 -2.75 -4.10 -0.03
C TYR A 42 -2.36 -2.75 0.59
N ALA A 43 -1.12 -2.30 0.42
CA ALA A 43 -0.70 -1.02 0.96
C ALA A 43 -1.47 0.14 0.31
N GLU A 44 -1.62 0.13 -1.02
CA GLU A 44 -2.38 1.14 -1.74
C GLU A 44 -3.83 1.24 -1.26
N ASP A 45 -4.52 0.11 -1.20
CA ASP A 45 -5.90 0.01 -0.73
C ASP A 45 -6.03 0.48 0.72
N LEU A 46 -5.07 0.15 1.58
CA LEU A 46 -5.03 0.64 2.95
C LEU A 46 -4.93 2.17 3.01
N ALA A 47 -4.06 2.80 2.20
CA ALA A 47 -3.95 4.25 2.15
C ALA A 47 -5.24 4.90 1.62
N ALA A 48 -5.81 4.34 0.55
CA ALA A 48 -7.05 4.83 -0.05
C ALA A 48 -8.23 4.72 0.92
N THR A 49 -8.34 3.58 1.62
CA THR A 49 -9.35 3.34 2.65
C THR A 49 -9.23 4.33 3.80
N MET A 50 -8.01 4.55 4.32
CA MET A 50 -7.79 5.52 5.40
C MET A 50 -8.21 6.93 4.97
N LEU A 51 -7.86 7.36 3.76
CA LEU A 51 -8.31 8.66 3.25
C LEU A 51 -9.83 8.70 3.07
N ALA A 52 -10.42 7.68 2.45
CA ALA A 52 -11.85 7.61 2.16
C ALA A 52 -12.72 7.71 3.43
N THR A 53 -12.32 7.03 4.52
CA THR A 53 -13.03 7.10 5.81
C THR A 53 -13.03 8.51 6.40
N THR A 54 -11.92 9.26 6.29
CA THR A 54 -11.89 10.67 6.73
C THR A 54 -12.73 11.61 5.89
N LEU A 55 -12.95 11.26 4.63
CA LEU A 55 -13.78 12.03 3.70
C LEU A 55 -15.27 11.61 3.76
N GLY A 56 -15.64 10.70 4.67
CA GLY A 56 -17.01 10.22 4.85
C GLY A 56 -17.51 9.39 3.67
N VAL A 57 -16.64 8.65 3.00
CA VAL A 57 -17.02 7.63 2.02
C VAL A 57 -17.27 6.32 2.77
N GLU A 58 -18.41 5.67 2.52
CA GLU A 58 -18.73 4.39 3.16
C GLU A 58 -17.70 3.32 2.81
N PHE A 59 -17.17 2.68 3.84
CA PHE A 59 -16.28 1.54 3.73
C PHE A 59 -17.10 0.25 3.87
N ASP A 60 -17.00 -0.62 2.87
CA ASP A 60 -17.60 -1.95 2.88
C ASP A 60 -16.48 -2.99 2.82
N SER A 61 -16.27 -3.70 3.92
CA SER A 61 -15.21 -4.71 4.06
C SER A 61 -15.46 -5.97 3.24
N GLU A 62 -16.70 -6.19 2.79
CA GLU A 62 -17.05 -7.37 2.00
C GLU A 62 -16.68 -7.21 0.52
N LYS A 63 -16.38 -5.98 0.08
CA LYS A 63 -15.98 -5.68 -1.29
C LYS A 63 -14.51 -5.95 -1.54
N ASP A 64 -14.21 -6.51 -2.70
CA ASP A 64 -12.83 -6.70 -3.10
C ASP A 64 -12.13 -5.35 -3.37
N TRP A 65 -10.80 -5.38 -3.55
CA TRP A 65 -10.04 -4.16 -3.82
C TRP A 65 -10.54 -3.47 -5.10
N SER A 66 -10.74 -4.19 -6.21
CA SER A 66 -11.15 -3.56 -7.47
C SER A 66 -12.47 -2.82 -7.35
N GLU A 67 -13.42 -3.36 -6.59
CA GLU A 67 -14.69 -2.70 -6.28
C GLU A 67 -14.51 -1.46 -5.41
N ARG A 68 -13.69 -1.56 -4.34
CA ARG A 68 -13.38 -0.43 -3.45
C ARG A 68 -12.65 0.68 -4.19
N GLU A 69 -11.69 0.35 -5.06
CA GLU A 69 -10.95 1.29 -5.90
C GLU A 69 -11.89 2.11 -6.77
N ASN A 70 -12.84 1.42 -7.42
CA ASN A 70 -13.82 2.07 -8.28
C ASN A 70 -14.72 3.00 -7.48
N ILE A 71 -15.19 2.61 -6.28
CA ILE A 71 -15.99 3.48 -5.41
C ILE A 71 -15.20 4.74 -5.02
N TYR A 72 -13.94 4.58 -4.64
CA TYR A 72 -13.07 5.68 -4.24
C TYR A 72 -12.85 6.66 -5.40
N LYS A 73 -12.52 6.14 -6.59
CA LYS A 73 -12.34 6.95 -7.81
C LYS A 73 -13.65 7.64 -8.24
N MET A 74 -14.78 6.93 -8.20
CA MET A 74 -16.09 7.48 -8.56
C MET A 74 -16.62 8.50 -7.55
N SER A 75 -16.18 8.44 -6.29
CA SER A 75 -16.57 9.44 -5.28
C SER A 75 -16.12 10.86 -5.64
N GLY A 76 -15.12 11.00 -6.52
CA GLY A 76 -14.49 12.26 -6.86
C GLY A 76 -13.68 12.89 -5.72
N LYS A 77 -13.60 12.23 -4.56
CA LYS A 77 -12.92 12.73 -3.36
C LYS A 77 -11.44 12.33 -3.31
N ILE A 78 -11.06 11.27 -4.04
CA ILE A 78 -9.68 10.79 -4.17
C ILE A 78 -9.24 10.99 -5.61
N VAL A 79 -8.15 11.75 -5.79
CA VAL A 79 -7.59 12.03 -7.13
C VAL A 79 -6.74 10.86 -7.62
N ARG A 80 -5.96 10.27 -6.72
CA ARG A 80 -5.01 9.23 -7.08
C ARG A 80 -4.59 8.42 -5.86
N SER A 81 -4.48 7.12 -6.06
CA SER A 81 -3.73 6.20 -5.20
C SER A 81 -2.59 5.57 -5.99
N PHE A 82 -1.54 5.15 -5.30
CA PHE A 82 -0.46 4.33 -5.87
C PHE A 82 0.35 3.68 -4.74
N ASN A 83 1.21 2.71 -5.08
CA ASN A 83 2.17 2.13 -4.15
C ASN A 83 3.60 2.07 -4.73
N ILE A 84 4.57 1.94 -3.83
CA ILE A 84 5.95 1.53 -4.12
C ILE A 84 6.25 0.31 -3.28
N THR A 85 6.62 -0.79 -3.92
CA THR A 85 6.87 -2.07 -3.25
C THR A 85 8.17 -2.68 -3.73
N GLN A 86 8.92 -3.27 -2.79
CA GLN A 86 10.06 -4.10 -3.10
C GLN A 86 9.87 -5.48 -2.49
N SER A 87 10.17 -6.52 -3.27
CA SER A 87 10.17 -7.90 -2.80
C SER A 87 11.50 -8.60 -3.08
N ALA A 88 11.82 -9.61 -2.26
CA ALA A 88 12.99 -10.45 -2.45
C ALA A 88 12.80 -11.82 -1.79
N GLU A 89 13.42 -12.85 -2.36
CA GLU A 89 13.57 -14.14 -1.70
C GLU A 89 14.80 -14.12 -0.77
N GLY A 90 14.67 -14.72 0.40
CA GLY A 90 15.78 -14.92 1.33
C GLY A 90 16.92 -15.72 0.69
N ASP A 91 18.16 -15.29 0.89
CA ASP A 91 19.33 -15.96 0.32
C ASP A 91 19.36 -17.45 0.70
N LYS A 92 19.64 -18.31 -0.29
CA LYS A 92 19.61 -19.76 -0.13
C LYS A 92 20.60 -20.31 0.91
N ASN A 93 21.65 -19.56 1.24
CA ASN A 93 22.66 -19.94 2.23
C ASN A 93 22.37 -19.32 3.61
N GLY A 94 21.22 -18.66 3.80
CA GLY A 94 20.84 -18.03 5.06
C GLY A 94 21.54 -16.69 5.31
N LEU A 95 22.09 -16.05 4.28
CA LEU A 95 22.55 -14.66 4.41
C LEU A 95 21.35 -13.72 4.60
N TRP A 96 21.58 -12.60 5.27
CA TRP A 96 20.54 -11.62 5.53
C TRP A 96 20.09 -10.93 4.24
N THR A 97 18.81 -11.08 3.91
CA THR A 97 18.12 -10.32 2.86
C THR A 97 17.19 -9.28 3.48
N THR A 98 17.27 -8.03 3.03
CA THR A 98 16.43 -6.92 3.49
C THR A 98 15.81 -6.24 2.28
N VAL A 99 14.52 -5.88 2.40
CA VAL A 99 13.79 -5.04 1.45
C VAL A 99 13.31 -3.78 2.16
N ILE A 100 13.27 -2.67 1.43
CA ILE A 100 12.88 -1.35 1.96
C ILE A 100 12.02 -0.64 0.92
N ALA A 101 10.90 -0.08 1.35
CA ALA A 101 10.15 0.97 0.67
C ALA A 101 10.01 2.18 1.61
N ALA A 102 10.05 3.39 1.07
CA ALA A 102 10.02 4.60 1.88
C ALA A 102 9.30 5.76 1.19
N GLY A 103 8.54 6.53 1.96
CA GLY A 103 8.07 7.87 1.59
C GLY A 103 8.97 8.93 2.25
N ILE A 104 9.65 9.76 1.46
CA ILE A 104 10.57 10.78 1.97
C ILE A 104 9.93 12.15 1.77
N LEU A 105 9.55 12.81 2.86
CA LEU A 105 9.03 14.17 2.84
C LEU A 105 10.22 15.15 2.89
N LEU A 106 10.31 16.01 1.87
CA LEU A 106 11.35 17.02 1.75
C LEU A 106 10.78 18.41 2.09
N PRO A 107 11.60 19.33 2.64
CA PRO A 107 11.20 20.70 2.95
C PRO A 107 11.05 21.58 1.70
#